data_AF-A0A7Y0LXS8-F1
#
_entry.id   AF-A0A7Y0LXS8-F1
#
_cell.length_a   1.000
_cell.length_b   1.000
_cell.length_c   1.000
_cell.angle_alpha   90.00
_cell.angle_beta   90.00
_cell.angle_gamma   90.00
#
_symmetry.space_group_name_H-M   'P 1'
#
loop_
_entity.id
_entity.type
_entity.pdbx_description
1 polymer ?
#
loop_
_entity_poly.entity_id
_entity_poly.type
_entity_poly.pdbx_seq_one_letter_code
_entity_poly.pdbx_strand_id
1 'polypeptide(L)'
;MTLLQKAVTPEQTRAYLVGGHDRVAGYVVRAVDVSFAVTPAQLVDVHALAYPHSPFRADSPWIDVLRFESAPQFQYRDGALGTLIPEWWLRHSRLTPGAELVRVFDDGSAALLGRYADIGSGWRVVHAAAPRPSRAPLSRCVGPVARWHGGYLDADLVDGGRSVVFALDSPPLLETGFRQTRAGRWSRRVPREEVSELFELDITAWWFGMPVRIVDQWQDRRRDVIARISALADDEALVTSLRMDKVEAGVYETTVPLAELNGLVTEQLVPEAWATVSRLGA
;
A
#
# COMPACT_ATOMS: atom_id res chain seq x y z
N MET A 1 10.62 -4.22 -13.92
CA MET A 1 10.10 -3.64 -12.66
C MET A 1 11.18 -2.73 -12.12
N THR A 2 10.77 -1.64 -11.49
CA THR A 2 11.66 -0.61 -10.95
C THR A 2 11.57 -0.65 -9.44
N LEU A 3 12.71 -0.82 -8.77
CA LEU A 3 12.77 -0.74 -7.32
C LEU A 3 12.55 0.72 -6.89
N LEU A 4 11.50 0.95 -6.11
CA LEU A 4 11.16 2.22 -5.50
C LEU A 4 11.65 2.27 -4.05
N GLN A 5 11.93 3.46 -3.56
CA GLN A 5 12.28 3.73 -2.17
C GLN A 5 11.44 4.90 -1.64
N LYS A 6 11.00 4.77 -0.38
CA LYS A 6 10.28 5.81 0.36
C LYS A 6 10.83 5.91 1.77
N ALA A 7 11.13 7.11 2.25
CA ALA A 7 11.34 7.31 3.69
C ALA A 7 10.00 7.20 4.43
N VAL A 8 9.96 6.44 5.51
CA VAL A 8 8.73 6.22 6.28
C VAL A 8 8.88 6.72 7.71
N THR A 9 7.79 7.28 8.24
CA THR A 9 7.78 7.82 9.61
C THR A 9 7.82 6.68 10.64
N PRO A 10 8.22 6.95 11.90
CA PRO A 10 8.15 5.96 12.97
C PRO A 10 6.73 5.38 13.17
N GLU A 11 5.69 6.18 12.89
CA GLU A 11 4.31 5.73 12.94
C GLU A 11 3.98 4.74 11.82
N GLN A 12 4.44 5.02 10.59
CA GLN A 12 4.30 4.09 9.46
C GLN A 12 5.06 2.78 9.72
N THR A 13 6.29 2.84 10.26
CA THR A 13 7.03 1.64 10.69
C THR A 13 6.20 0.79 11.66
N ARG A 14 5.54 1.41 12.65
CA ARG A 14 4.64 0.69 13.57
C ARG A 14 3.40 0.17 12.84
N ALA A 15 2.79 0.94 11.95
CA ALA A 15 1.65 0.49 11.15
C ALA A 15 1.97 -0.78 10.36
N TYR A 16 3.17 -0.87 9.77
CA TYR A 16 3.63 -2.06 9.06
C TYR A 16 3.96 -3.22 10.01
N LEU A 17 4.87 -3.02 10.96
CA LEU A 17 5.43 -4.13 11.75
C LEU A 17 4.59 -4.54 12.96
N VAL A 18 3.70 -3.67 13.44
CA VAL A 18 2.80 -3.94 14.58
C VAL A 18 1.36 -4.02 14.13
N GLY A 19 0.91 -3.11 13.26
CA GLY A 19 -0.46 -3.09 12.74
C GLY A 19 -0.71 -4.08 11.60
N GLY A 20 0.35 -4.50 10.89
CA GLY A 20 0.24 -5.38 9.72
C GLY A 20 -0.37 -4.70 8.49
N HIS A 21 -0.39 -3.37 8.44
CA HIS A 21 -0.86 -2.63 7.27
C HIS A 21 -0.02 -3.01 6.05
N ASP A 22 -0.63 -3.03 4.86
CA ASP A 22 0.01 -3.44 3.61
C ASP A 22 -0.15 -2.38 2.51
N ARG A 23 -0.56 -1.16 2.88
CA ARG A 23 -0.77 -0.03 1.95
C ARG A 23 0.40 0.95 1.99
N VAL A 24 0.66 1.58 0.84
CA VAL A 24 1.64 2.66 0.68
C VAL A 24 1.05 3.76 -0.19
N ALA A 25 1.41 5.01 0.12
CA ALA A 25 1.04 6.20 -0.65
C ALA A 25 2.12 7.28 -0.47
N GLY A 26 1.91 8.43 -1.11
CA GLY A 26 2.76 9.60 -0.98
C GLY A 26 4.03 9.49 -1.82
N TYR A 27 5.01 10.32 -1.52
CA TYR A 27 6.18 10.46 -2.36
C TYR A 27 7.12 9.26 -2.32
N VAL A 28 7.61 8.89 -3.52
CA VAL A 28 8.53 7.79 -3.78
C VAL A 28 9.58 8.24 -4.81
N VAL A 29 10.77 7.65 -4.73
CA VAL A 29 11.85 7.82 -5.71
C VAL A 29 12.30 6.45 -6.22
N ARG A 30 13.02 6.41 -7.35
CA ARG A 30 13.69 5.16 -7.75
C ARG A 30 14.87 4.92 -6.81
N ALA A 31 14.98 3.71 -6.28
CA ALA A 31 16.03 3.36 -5.33
C ALA A 31 17.45 3.53 -5.92
N VAL A 32 17.61 3.32 -7.23
CA VAL A 32 18.89 3.52 -7.93
C VAL A 32 19.36 4.97 -7.90
N ASP A 33 18.44 5.93 -8.01
CA ASP A 33 18.76 7.36 -8.08
C ASP A 33 19.22 7.91 -6.72
N VAL A 34 18.89 7.21 -5.63
CA VAL A 34 19.26 7.58 -4.25
C VAL A 34 20.15 6.52 -3.59
N SER A 35 20.76 5.63 -4.38
CA SER A 35 21.59 4.53 -3.86
C SER A 35 22.82 5.01 -3.10
N PHE A 36 23.27 6.24 -3.35
CA PHE A 36 24.38 6.90 -2.63
C PHE A 36 23.97 7.46 -1.26
N ALA A 37 22.66 7.64 -1.00
CA ALA A 37 22.16 8.20 0.25
C ALA A 37 22.05 7.10 1.31
N VAL A 38 23.13 6.94 2.08
CA VAL A 38 23.30 5.87 3.06
C VAL A 38 23.22 6.36 4.51
N THR A 39 22.98 7.65 4.73
CA THR A 39 22.84 8.24 6.07
C THR A 39 21.51 9.00 6.20
N PRO A 40 20.99 9.19 7.43
CA PRO A 40 19.80 10.01 7.69
C PRO A 40 19.88 11.41 7.09
N ALA A 41 21.02 12.10 7.21
CA ALA A 41 21.22 13.43 6.63
C ALA A 41 21.05 13.43 5.10
N GLN A 42 21.65 12.45 4.41
CA GLN A 42 21.49 12.30 2.96
C GLN A 42 20.07 11.93 2.58
N LEU A 43 19.42 11.04 3.33
CA LEU A 43 18.03 10.64 3.09
C LEU A 43 17.06 11.81 3.24
N VAL A 44 17.26 12.68 4.24
CA VAL A 44 16.46 13.90 4.42
C VAL A 44 16.56 14.83 3.21
N ASP A 45 17.76 14.97 2.65
CA ASP A 45 17.99 15.82 1.49
C ASP A 45 17.38 15.23 0.21
N VAL A 46 17.71 13.99 -0.14
CA VAL A 46 17.31 13.38 -1.43
C VAL A 46 15.84 13.01 -1.52
N HIS A 47 15.16 12.80 -0.38
CA HIS A 47 13.70 12.60 -0.32
C HIS A 47 12.96 13.89 0.05
N ALA A 48 13.63 15.05 0.06
CA ALA A 48 13.05 16.37 0.36
C ALA A 48 12.22 16.40 1.66
N LEU A 49 12.72 15.75 2.71
CA LEU A 49 11.99 15.57 3.97
C LEU A 49 12.06 16.79 4.90
N ALA A 50 12.68 17.89 4.50
CA ALA A 50 12.84 19.11 5.29
C ALA A 50 11.63 20.07 5.20
N TYR A 51 10.41 19.53 5.18
CA TYR A 51 9.17 20.32 5.11
C TYR A 51 8.67 20.75 6.52
N PRO A 52 7.78 21.76 6.62
CA PRO A 52 7.24 22.20 7.90
C PRO A 52 6.60 21.06 8.70
N HIS A 53 6.98 20.95 9.98
CA HIS A 53 6.53 19.89 10.89
C HIS A 53 6.92 18.47 10.48
N SER A 54 7.96 18.32 9.65
CA SER A 54 8.50 17.01 9.31
C SER A 54 8.97 16.25 10.57
N PRO A 55 8.61 14.96 10.70
CA PRO A 55 9.14 14.11 11.76
C PRO A 55 10.58 13.65 11.49
N PHE A 56 11.11 13.91 10.29
CA PHE A 56 12.45 13.50 9.89
C PHE A 56 13.48 14.56 10.28
N ARG A 57 14.64 14.10 10.76
CA ARG A 57 15.75 14.97 11.12
C ARG A 57 17.06 14.41 10.57
N ALA A 58 17.93 15.30 10.10
CA ALA A 58 19.23 14.93 9.55
C ALA A 58 20.18 14.36 10.63
N ASP A 59 19.98 14.74 11.89
CA ASP A 59 20.72 14.27 13.07
C ASP A 59 20.07 13.06 13.75
N SER A 60 19.01 12.48 13.15
CA SER A 60 18.42 11.25 13.68
C SER A 60 19.43 10.11 13.67
N PRO A 61 19.46 9.25 14.71
CA PRO A 61 20.34 8.08 14.73
C PRO A 61 20.00 7.06 13.65
N TRP A 62 18.77 7.11 13.12
CA TRP A 62 18.35 6.34 11.96
C TRP A 62 17.13 6.93 11.26
N ILE A 63 16.92 6.54 10.00
CA ILE A 63 15.67 6.69 9.25
C ILE A 63 15.28 5.33 8.69
N ASP A 64 13.99 5.00 8.78
CA ASP A 64 13.46 3.78 8.17
C ASP A 64 13.02 4.11 6.73
N VAL A 65 13.37 3.22 5.79
CA VAL A 65 13.00 3.29 4.37
C VAL A 65 12.26 2.04 3.95
N LEU A 66 11.19 2.23 3.18
CA LEU A 66 10.43 1.16 2.54
C LEU A 66 10.90 1.01 1.10
N ARG A 67 11.29 -0.20 0.71
CA ARG A 67 11.73 -0.56 -0.64
C ARG A 67 10.80 -1.59 -1.23
N PHE A 68 10.30 -1.33 -2.43
CA PHE A 68 9.32 -2.20 -3.08
C PHE A 68 9.37 -2.04 -4.60
N GLU A 69 8.99 -3.09 -5.32
CA GLU A 69 8.96 -3.04 -6.78
C GLU A 69 7.74 -2.25 -7.25
N SER A 70 7.92 -1.44 -8.30
CA SER A 70 6.82 -0.85 -9.04
C SER A 70 5.91 -1.97 -9.58
N ALA A 71 4.60 -1.74 -9.58
CA ALA A 71 3.64 -2.68 -10.16
C ALA A 71 2.75 -2.00 -11.21
N PRO A 72 2.23 -2.75 -12.21
CA PRO A 72 1.43 -2.19 -13.30
C PRO A 72 0.17 -1.41 -12.86
N GLN A 73 -0.38 -1.74 -11.71
CA GLN A 73 -1.56 -1.09 -11.14
C GLN A 73 -1.27 0.19 -10.37
N PHE A 74 0.01 0.49 -10.08
CA PHE A 74 0.37 1.69 -9.35
C PHE A 74 0.09 2.94 -10.19
N GLN A 75 -0.59 3.91 -9.58
CA GLN A 75 -0.91 5.18 -10.19
C GLN A 75 -0.02 6.27 -9.59
N TYR A 76 0.71 6.97 -10.46
CA TYR A 76 1.63 8.02 -10.08
C TYR A 76 1.14 9.37 -10.59
N ARG A 77 1.50 10.43 -9.87
CA ARG A 77 1.54 11.79 -10.35
C ARG A 77 2.97 12.29 -10.29
N ASP A 78 3.34 13.19 -11.18
CA ASP A 78 4.64 13.87 -11.08
C ASP A 78 4.75 14.56 -9.72
N GLY A 79 5.94 14.47 -9.10
CA GLY A 79 6.23 15.15 -7.85
C GLY A 79 6.11 16.67 -7.99
N ALA A 80 5.64 17.32 -6.93
CA ALA A 80 5.51 18.78 -6.87
C ALA A 80 6.81 19.47 -6.48
N LEU A 81 7.79 18.73 -5.96
CA LEU A 81 9.04 19.26 -5.48
C LEU A 81 10.00 19.27 -6.66
N GLY A 82 10.46 20.46 -7.08
CA GLY A 82 11.47 20.63 -8.14
C GLY A 82 12.86 20.14 -7.72
N THR A 83 12.94 18.92 -7.19
CA THR A 83 14.13 18.27 -6.67
C THR A 83 15.05 17.82 -7.79
N LEU A 84 16.34 17.70 -7.50
CA LEU A 84 17.32 17.13 -8.44
C LEU A 84 17.05 15.65 -8.70
N ILE A 85 16.46 14.95 -7.73
CA ILE A 85 16.06 13.56 -7.84
C ILE A 85 14.61 13.51 -8.31
N PRO A 86 14.29 12.82 -9.43
CA PRO A 86 12.93 12.59 -9.85
C PRO A 86 12.10 11.91 -8.75
N GLU A 87 11.00 12.56 -8.39
CA GLU A 87 10.06 12.12 -7.37
C GLU A 87 8.68 11.95 -8.01
N TRP A 88 7.94 10.95 -7.53
CA TRP A 88 6.55 10.73 -7.91
C TRP A 88 5.69 10.62 -6.67
N TRP A 89 4.49 11.19 -6.73
CA TRP A 89 3.46 10.94 -5.73
C TRP A 89 2.69 9.66 -6.10
N LEU A 90 2.83 8.63 -5.28
CA LEU A 90 2.13 7.35 -5.43
C LEU A 90 0.76 7.42 -4.76
N ARG A 91 -0.31 7.17 -5.53
CA ARG A 91 -1.65 6.98 -4.96
C ARG A 91 -1.68 5.69 -4.11
N HIS A 92 -2.53 5.66 -3.08
CA HIS A 92 -2.74 4.47 -2.25
C HIS A 92 -2.79 3.18 -3.07
N SER A 93 -1.81 2.33 -2.81
CA SER A 93 -1.60 1.06 -3.47
C SER A 93 -1.20 0.01 -2.42
N ARG A 94 -1.48 -1.27 -2.69
CA ARG A 94 -0.98 -2.36 -1.85
C ARG A 94 0.48 -2.63 -2.19
N LEU A 95 1.31 -2.84 -1.18
CA LEU A 95 2.71 -3.20 -1.35
C LEU A 95 2.84 -4.49 -2.15
N THR A 96 3.81 -4.53 -3.06
CA THR A 96 4.14 -5.76 -3.77
C THR A 96 4.77 -6.78 -2.81
N PRO A 97 4.46 -8.07 -2.96
CA PRO A 97 5.21 -9.16 -2.34
C PRO A 97 6.73 -8.97 -2.47
N GLY A 98 7.44 -9.15 -1.37
CA GLY A 98 8.89 -8.95 -1.28
C GLY A 98 9.32 -7.56 -0.79
N ALA A 99 8.40 -6.61 -0.61
CA ALA A 99 8.73 -5.28 -0.08
C ALA A 99 9.50 -5.39 1.25
N GLU A 100 10.53 -4.55 1.40
CA GLU A 100 11.44 -4.54 2.52
C GLU A 100 11.29 -3.24 3.31
N LEU A 101 11.19 -3.34 4.63
CA LEU A 101 11.36 -2.21 5.53
C LEU A 101 12.77 -2.28 6.12
N VAL A 102 13.58 -1.26 5.86
CA VAL A 102 15.01 -1.21 6.17
C VAL A 102 15.30 0.01 7.03
N ARG A 103 16.02 -0.17 8.14
CA ARG A 103 16.56 0.91 8.94
C ARG A 103 17.93 1.31 8.41
N VAL A 104 18.15 2.60 8.20
CA VAL A 104 19.43 3.18 7.79
C VAL A 104 19.95 4.02 8.94
N PHE A 105 21.15 3.69 9.44
CA PHE A 105 21.77 4.32 10.61
C PHE A 105 22.70 5.47 10.21
N ASP A 106 23.02 6.32 11.19
CA ASP A 106 23.91 7.48 11.04
C ASP A 106 25.35 7.12 10.62
N ASP A 107 25.82 5.92 10.97
CA ASP A 107 27.13 5.37 10.57
C ASP A 107 27.18 4.83 9.14
N GLY A 108 26.06 4.88 8.41
CA GLY A 108 25.96 4.37 7.04
C GLY A 108 25.53 2.89 6.95
N SER A 109 25.42 2.19 8.07
CA SER A 109 24.96 0.80 8.11
C SER A 109 23.45 0.70 7.92
N ALA A 110 22.97 -0.49 7.55
CA ALA A 110 21.55 -0.74 7.38
C ALA A 110 21.13 -2.10 7.95
N ALA A 111 19.92 -2.16 8.52
CA ALA A 111 19.32 -3.38 9.03
C ALA A 111 17.92 -3.60 8.44
N LEU A 112 17.67 -4.81 7.93
CA LEU A 112 16.33 -5.22 7.52
C LEU A 112 15.46 -5.42 8.76
N LEU A 113 14.36 -4.67 8.86
CA LEU A 113 13.39 -4.79 9.95
C LEU A 113 12.31 -5.82 9.63
N GLY A 114 11.85 -5.87 8.38
CA GLY A 114 10.82 -6.81 7.96
C GLY A 114 10.65 -6.91 6.46
N ARG A 115 9.99 -7.99 6.03
CA ARG A 115 9.59 -8.22 4.64
C ARG A 115 8.09 -8.47 4.56
N TYR A 116 7.41 -7.77 3.67
CA TYR A 116 6.04 -8.11 3.29
C TYR A 116 6.07 -9.34 2.39
N ALA A 117 5.48 -10.45 2.84
CA ALA A 117 5.54 -11.70 2.09
C ALA A 117 4.51 -11.76 0.98
N ASP A 118 3.22 -11.64 1.34
CA ASP A 118 2.06 -11.68 0.45
C ASP A 118 0.80 -11.40 1.28
N ILE A 119 -0.34 -11.21 0.62
CA ILE A 119 -1.64 -10.95 1.25
C ILE A 119 -2.09 -12.08 2.20
N GLY A 120 -1.62 -13.31 2.03
CA GLY A 120 -1.91 -14.41 2.96
C GLY A 120 -1.04 -14.38 4.22
N SER A 121 0.23 -14.02 4.07
CA SER A 121 1.27 -14.12 5.09
C SER A 121 1.51 -12.83 5.87
N GLY A 122 1.24 -11.68 5.25
CA GLY A 122 1.55 -10.35 5.78
C GLY A 122 3.04 -10.09 5.99
N TRP A 123 3.36 -9.19 6.90
CA TRP A 123 4.72 -8.85 7.29
C TRP A 123 5.40 -9.97 8.09
N ARG A 124 6.67 -10.21 7.78
CA ARG A 124 7.60 -11.07 8.53
C ARG A 124 8.71 -10.21 9.10
N VAL A 125 8.72 -10.06 10.43
CA VAL A 125 9.71 -9.28 11.17
C VAL A 125 10.99 -10.10 11.33
N VAL A 126 12.16 -9.47 11.19
CA VAL A 126 13.47 -10.17 11.24
C VAL A 126 13.91 -10.47 12.67
N HIS A 127 13.57 -9.61 13.63
CA HIS A 127 13.92 -9.82 15.03
C HIS A 127 13.02 -10.89 15.67
N ALA A 128 13.61 -12.02 16.08
CA ALA A 128 12.89 -13.19 16.61
C ALA A 128 12.07 -12.90 17.90
N ALA A 129 12.44 -11.85 18.65
CA ALA A 129 11.73 -11.42 19.85
C ALA A 129 10.63 -10.37 19.59
N ALA A 130 10.50 -9.88 18.35
CA ALA A 130 9.47 -8.91 18.03
C ALA A 130 8.08 -9.56 18.09
N PRO A 131 7.08 -8.89 18.68
CA PRO A 131 5.71 -9.36 18.63
C PRO A 131 5.29 -9.50 17.16
N ARG A 132 4.47 -10.51 16.92
CA ARG A 132 3.89 -10.73 15.62
C ARG A 132 3.09 -9.50 15.18
N PRO A 133 3.21 -9.04 13.93
CA PRO A 133 2.30 -8.05 13.39
C PRO A 133 0.85 -8.50 13.56
N SER A 134 -0.01 -7.56 13.94
CA SER A 134 -1.45 -7.73 13.96
C SER A 134 -1.96 -8.08 12.56
N ARG A 135 -3.12 -8.73 12.49
CA ARG A 135 -3.80 -8.98 11.22
C ARG A 135 -4.63 -7.76 10.86
N ALA A 136 -4.09 -6.88 10.01
CA ALA A 136 -4.91 -5.85 9.38
C ALA A 136 -6.10 -6.50 8.64
N PRO A 137 -7.29 -5.89 8.62
CA PRO A 137 -8.40 -6.36 7.80
C PRO A 137 -8.01 -6.47 6.32
N LEU A 138 -8.56 -7.45 5.60
CA LEU A 138 -8.46 -7.46 4.15
C LEU A 138 -9.34 -6.36 3.58
N SER A 139 -8.76 -5.53 2.72
CA SER A 139 -9.45 -4.42 2.09
C SER A 139 -9.39 -4.51 0.58
N ARG A 140 -10.56 -4.65 -0.05
CA ARG A 140 -10.68 -4.71 -1.52
C ARG A 140 -10.52 -3.35 -2.19
N CYS A 141 -10.52 -2.27 -1.40
CA CYS A 141 -10.45 -0.90 -1.92
C CYS A 141 -9.04 -0.51 -2.40
N VAL A 142 -8.02 -1.30 -2.04
CA VAL A 142 -6.63 -1.07 -2.42
C VAL A 142 -5.93 -2.40 -2.68
N GLY A 143 -5.30 -2.52 -3.84
CA GLY A 143 -4.54 -3.70 -4.27
C GLY A 143 -5.30 -4.68 -5.17
N PRO A 144 -4.61 -5.75 -5.63
CA PRO A 144 -5.18 -6.67 -6.60
C PRO A 144 -6.37 -7.46 -6.04
N VAL A 145 -7.36 -7.62 -6.90
CA VAL A 145 -8.55 -8.46 -6.74
C VAL A 145 -8.61 -9.40 -7.93
N ALA A 146 -8.85 -10.67 -7.65
CA ALA A 146 -8.90 -11.72 -8.64
C ALA A 146 -10.27 -12.41 -8.65
N ARG A 147 -10.76 -12.73 -9.84
CA ARG A 147 -11.91 -13.63 -10.01
C ARG A 147 -11.43 -15.06 -10.22
N TRP A 148 -11.75 -15.92 -9.27
CA TRP A 148 -11.40 -17.35 -9.29
C TRP A 148 -12.61 -18.18 -8.86
N HIS A 149 -12.96 -19.20 -9.66
CA HIS A 149 -14.17 -20.04 -9.48
C HIS A 149 -15.47 -19.24 -9.26
N GLY A 150 -15.60 -18.08 -9.91
CA GLY A 150 -16.79 -17.21 -9.82
C GLY A 150 -16.84 -16.29 -8.60
N GLY A 151 -15.88 -16.39 -7.67
CA GLY A 151 -15.74 -15.48 -6.53
C GLY A 151 -14.65 -14.43 -6.74
N TYR A 152 -14.84 -13.25 -6.13
CA TYR A 152 -13.83 -12.19 -6.07
C TYR A 152 -13.05 -12.28 -4.75
N LEU A 153 -11.73 -12.37 -4.86
CA LEU A 153 -10.80 -12.59 -3.75
C LEU A 153 -9.71 -11.53 -3.74
N ASP A 154 -9.36 -11.02 -2.56
CA ASP A 154 -8.15 -10.23 -2.38
C ASP A 154 -6.92 -11.07 -2.74
N ALA A 155 -6.04 -10.47 -3.54
CA ALA A 155 -4.96 -11.18 -4.18
C ALA A 155 -3.65 -10.39 -4.14
N ASP A 156 -2.55 -11.14 -4.23
CA ASP A 156 -1.24 -10.64 -4.58
C ASP A 156 -0.65 -11.49 -5.71
N LEU A 157 0.13 -10.86 -6.59
CA LEU A 157 0.89 -11.56 -7.62
C LEU A 157 2.29 -11.88 -7.11
N VAL A 158 2.72 -13.13 -7.28
CA VAL A 158 4.05 -13.61 -6.88
C VAL A 158 4.78 -14.27 -8.05
N ASP A 159 6.06 -14.57 -7.86
CA ASP A 159 6.97 -15.14 -8.88
C ASP A 159 7.03 -14.33 -10.18
N GLY A 160 7.03 -13.00 -10.08
CA GLY A 160 7.01 -12.12 -11.24
C GLY A 160 5.69 -12.18 -12.02
N GLY A 161 4.57 -12.47 -11.34
CA GLY A 161 3.23 -12.47 -11.92
C GLY A 161 2.72 -13.81 -12.41
N ARG A 162 3.50 -14.89 -12.26
CA ARG A 162 3.12 -16.25 -12.72
C ARG A 162 2.18 -16.98 -11.77
N SER A 163 2.13 -16.58 -10.50
CA SER A 163 1.17 -17.14 -9.54
C SER A 163 0.38 -16.03 -8.87
N VAL A 164 -0.83 -16.38 -8.43
CA VAL A 164 -1.70 -15.52 -7.63
C VAL A 164 -1.88 -16.15 -6.26
N VAL A 165 -1.68 -15.36 -5.20
CA VAL A 165 -1.94 -15.74 -3.81
C VAL A 165 -3.21 -15.06 -3.36
N PHE A 166 -4.19 -15.84 -2.92
CA PHE A 166 -5.42 -15.35 -2.31
C PHE A 166 -5.32 -15.30 -0.80
N ALA A 167 -6.10 -14.43 -0.17
CA ALA A 167 -6.34 -14.46 1.26
C ALA A 167 -7.82 -14.30 1.61
N LEU A 168 -8.21 -14.95 2.71
CA LEU A 168 -9.53 -14.87 3.32
C LEU A 168 -9.40 -14.74 4.83
N ASP A 169 -10.30 -13.99 5.45
CA ASP A 169 -10.34 -13.84 6.91
C ASP A 169 -10.99 -15.03 7.63
N SER A 170 -11.77 -15.84 6.90
CA SER A 170 -12.50 -17.01 7.39
C SER A 170 -12.25 -18.22 6.48
N PRO A 171 -12.37 -19.46 7.00
CA PRO A 171 -12.22 -20.66 6.18
C PRO A 171 -13.24 -20.66 5.03
N PRO A 172 -12.84 -21.04 3.81
CA PRO A 172 -13.79 -21.25 2.73
C PRO A 172 -14.72 -22.43 3.05
N LEU A 173 -16.00 -22.29 2.69
CA LEU A 173 -17.02 -23.33 2.93
C LEU A 173 -16.95 -24.48 1.92
N LEU A 174 -16.66 -24.16 0.65
CA LEU A 174 -16.71 -25.11 -0.47
C LEU A 174 -15.33 -25.34 -1.12
N GLU A 175 -14.47 -24.32 -1.09
CA GLU A 175 -13.16 -24.39 -1.73
C GLU A 175 -12.15 -25.15 -0.86
N THR A 176 -11.53 -26.16 -1.45
CA THR A 176 -10.47 -26.93 -0.79
C THR A 176 -9.10 -26.27 -0.98
N GLY A 177 -8.04 -26.79 -0.37
CA GLY A 177 -6.66 -26.36 -0.65
C GLY A 177 -6.21 -25.03 -0.03
N PHE A 178 -7.11 -24.23 0.54
CA PHE A 178 -6.73 -23.12 1.41
C PHE A 178 -6.10 -23.66 2.69
N ARG A 179 -4.99 -23.03 3.11
CA ARG A 179 -4.30 -23.35 4.35
C ARG A 179 -4.27 -22.11 5.23
N GLN A 180 -4.54 -22.29 6.51
CA GLN A 180 -4.36 -21.21 7.47
C GLN A 180 -2.87 -20.88 7.56
N THR A 181 -2.51 -19.64 7.21
CA THR A 181 -1.15 -19.14 7.34
C THR A 181 -0.86 -18.92 8.81
N ARG A 182 0.43 -18.71 9.14
CA ARG A 182 0.78 -18.27 10.48
C ARG A 182 -0.02 -17.00 10.86
N ALA A 183 -0.33 -16.11 9.92
CA ALA A 183 -1.02 -14.84 10.17
C ALA A 183 -2.51 -14.99 10.49
N GLY A 184 -3.00 -16.23 10.51
CA GLY A 184 -4.40 -16.53 10.81
C GLY A 184 -5.33 -16.34 9.60
N ARG A 185 -4.83 -15.80 8.48
CA ARG A 185 -5.53 -15.74 7.19
C ARG A 185 -5.55 -17.12 6.54
N TRP A 186 -6.62 -17.44 5.85
CA TRP A 186 -6.67 -18.60 4.97
C TRP A 186 -6.11 -18.20 3.62
N SER A 187 -5.09 -18.90 3.14
CA SER A 187 -4.43 -18.56 1.89
C SER A 187 -4.32 -19.74 0.96
N ARG A 188 -4.38 -19.46 -0.34
CA ARG A 188 -4.16 -20.41 -1.42
C ARG A 188 -3.36 -19.73 -2.51
N ARG A 189 -2.40 -20.46 -3.07
CA ARG A 189 -1.63 -20.03 -4.24
C ARG A 189 -2.05 -20.88 -5.43
N VAL A 190 -2.29 -20.23 -6.57
CA VAL A 190 -2.64 -20.87 -7.84
C VAL A 190 -1.81 -20.27 -8.98
N PRO A 191 -1.60 -21.00 -10.09
CA PRO A 191 -1.09 -20.44 -11.33
C PRO A 191 -1.95 -19.28 -11.84
N ARG A 192 -1.33 -18.28 -12.48
CA ARG A 192 -2.03 -17.09 -13.01
C ARG A 192 -3.08 -17.43 -14.05
N GLU A 193 -2.88 -18.50 -14.83
CA GLU A 193 -3.82 -18.96 -15.87
C GLU A 193 -5.13 -19.55 -15.32
N GLU A 194 -5.17 -19.95 -14.04
CA GLU A 194 -6.42 -20.39 -13.40
C GLU A 194 -7.33 -19.21 -13.04
N VAL A 195 -6.80 -17.97 -13.06
CA VAL A 195 -7.52 -16.75 -12.69
C VAL A 195 -8.15 -16.09 -13.91
N SER A 196 -9.49 -15.95 -13.87
CA SER A 196 -10.29 -15.45 -14.98
C SER A 196 -10.23 -13.92 -15.17
N GLU A 197 -10.21 -13.17 -14.08
CA GLU A 197 -10.10 -11.70 -14.07
C GLU A 197 -9.10 -11.27 -13.01
N LEU A 198 -8.36 -10.21 -13.28
CA LEU A 198 -7.42 -9.59 -12.34
C LEU A 198 -7.45 -8.08 -12.54
N PHE A 199 -7.78 -7.35 -11.49
CA PHE A 199 -7.94 -5.90 -11.51
C PHE A 199 -7.67 -5.31 -10.13
N GLU A 200 -7.57 -3.99 -10.05
CA GLU A 200 -7.67 -3.25 -8.78
C GLU A 200 -8.96 -2.42 -8.81
N LEU A 201 -9.64 -2.31 -7.66
CA LEU A 201 -10.79 -1.41 -7.54
C LEU A 201 -10.28 0.01 -7.26
N ASP A 202 -10.65 0.97 -8.11
CA ASP A 202 -10.50 2.39 -7.84
C ASP A 202 -11.87 2.97 -7.50
N ILE A 203 -12.08 3.23 -6.20
CA ILE A 203 -13.35 3.72 -5.69
C ILE A 203 -13.16 5.18 -5.29
N THR A 204 -13.73 6.10 -6.06
CA THR A 204 -13.61 7.54 -5.84
C THR A 204 -14.95 8.17 -5.51
N ALA A 205 -14.92 9.28 -4.79
CA ALA A 205 -16.11 10.03 -4.40
C ALA A 205 -15.77 11.48 -4.07
N TRP A 206 -16.77 12.24 -3.66
CA TRP A 206 -16.66 13.58 -3.13
C TRP A 206 -17.10 13.63 -1.67
N TRP A 207 -16.32 14.30 -0.82
CA TRP A 207 -16.64 14.55 0.58
C TRP A 207 -16.47 16.04 0.88
N PHE A 208 -17.57 16.75 1.16
CA PHE A 208 -17.58 18.20 1.39
C PHE A 208 -16.77 19.02 0.36
N GLY A 209 -16.87 18.68 -0.93
CA GLY A 209 -16.15 19.36 -2.01
C GLY A 209 -14.71 18.89 -2.24
N MET A 210 -14.18 17.99 -1.41
CA MET A 210 -12.89 17.33 -1.62
C MET A 210 -13.07 16.07 -2.46
N PRO A 211 -12.33 15.88 -3.58
CA PRO A 211 -12.24 14.60 -4.25
C PRO A 211 -11.43 13.62 -3.40
N VAL A 212 -11.97 12.43 -3.17
CA VAL A 212 -11.38 11.41 -2.29
C VAL A 212 -11.40 10.03 -2.94
N ARG A 213 -10.46 9.17 -2.52
CA ARG A 213 -10.49 7.72 -2.78
C ARG A 213 -10.85 6.99 -1.49
N ILE A 214 -11.71 5.99 -1.60
CA ILE A 214 -11.94 5.03 -0.51
C ILE A 214 -10.75 4.08 -0.49
N VAL A 215 -10.05 4.02 0.64
CA VAL A 215 -8.86 3.18 0.84
C VAL A 215 -9.10 2.04 1.82
N ASP A 216 -10.21 2.10 2.55
CA ASP A 216 -10.71 1.00 3.36
C ASP A 216 -12.23 1.09 3.58
N GLN A 217 -12.84 -0.04 3.93
CA GLN A 217 -14.26 -0.10 4.27
C GLN A 217 -14.55 -1.22 5.27
N TRP A 218 -15.38 -0.93 6.27
CA TRP A 218 -15.86 -1.92 7.23
C TRP A 218 -17.27 -1.58 7.73
N GLN A 219 -17.89 -2.52 8.45
CA GLN A 219 -19.12 -2.26 9.20
C GLN A 219 -18.77 -1.98 10.65
N ASP A 220 -19.34 -0.90 11.20
CA ASP A 220 -19.19 -0.61 12.62
C ASP A 220 -20.13 -1.50 13.49
N ARG A 221 -20.16 -1.22 14.81
CA ARG A 221 -21.01 -1.98 15.75
C ARG A 221 -22.51 -1.79 15.50
N ARG A 222 -22.91 -0.71 14.83
CA ARG A 222 -24.30 -0.39 14.45
C ARG A 222 -24.67 -0.96 13.09
N ARG A 223 -23.72 -1.61 12.40
CA ARG A 223 -23.83 -2.10 11.01
C ARG A 223 -23.90 -0.97 9.98
N ASP A 224 -23.49 0.24 10.36
CA ASP A 224 -23.27 1.31 9.41
C ASP A 224 -22.00 1.02 8.62
N VAL A 225 -22.04 1.27 7.31
CA VAL A 225 -20.87 1.10 6.45
C VAL A 225 -19.98 2.33 6.59
N ILE A 226 -18.77 2.12 7.08
CA ILE A 226 -17.76 3.15 7.31
C ILE A 226 -16.67 3.01 6.27
N ALA A 227 -16.19 4.14 5.76
CA ALA A 227 -15.10 4.24 4.81
C ALA A 227 -13.91 4.98 5.42
N ARG A 228 -12.69 4.46 5.23
CA ARG A 228 -11.48 5.28 5.31
C ARG A 228 -11.27 5.92 3.95
N ILE A 229 -11.16 7.23 3.92
CA ILE A 229 -10.97 8.02 2.70
C ILE A 229 -9.60 8.70 2.72
N SER A 230 -8.99 8.83 1.54
CA SER A 230 -7.77 9.62 1.31
C SER A 230 -8.09 10.76 0.35
N ALA A 231 -7.57 11.95 0.62
CA ALA A 231 -7.64 13.07 -0.31
C ALA A 231 -6.92 12.74 -1.62
N LEU A 232 -7.48 13.19 -2.75
CA LEU A 232 -6.85 13.10 -4.08
C LEU A 232 -6.31 14.46 -4.56
N ALA A 233 -6.83 15.55 -4.01
CA ALA A 233 -6.36 16.90 -4.29
C ALA A 233 -5.35 17.37 -3.25
N ASP A 234 -4.42 18.22 -3.70
CA ASP A 234 -3.44 18.88 -2.84
C ASP A 234 -3.95 20.26 -2.44
N ASP A 235 -4.92 20.29 -1.51
CA ASP A 235 -5.53 21.50 -0.97
C ASP A 235 -5.40 21.49 0.56
N GLU A 236 -4.27 22.01 1.05
CA GLU A 236 -3.93 22.04 2.48
C GLU A 236 -4.95 22.84 3.32
N ALA A 237 -5.54 23.88 2.75
CA ALA A 237 -6.52 24.69 3.45
C ALA A 237 -7.82 23.90 3.66
N LEU A 238 -8.30 23.23 2.61
CA LEU A 238 -9.52 22.44 2.68
C LEU A 238 -9.34 21.20 3.58
N VAL A 239 -8.25 20.43 3.44
CA VAL A 239 -8.00 19.25 4.33
C VAL A 239 -7.91 19.67 5.80
N THR A 240 -7.31 20.83 6.09
CA THR A 240 -7.22 21.38 7.46
C THR A 240 -8.61 21.75 7.98
N SER A 241 -9.43 22.42 7.17
CA SER A 241 -10.79 22.80 7.55
C SER A 241 -11.70 21.59 7.82
N LEU A 242 -11.50 20.51 7.05
CA LEU A 242 -12.19 19.22 7.20
C LEU A 242 -11.60 18.34 8.30
N ARG A 243 -10.51 18.77 8.95
CA ARG A 243 -9.82 18.05 10.03
C ARG A 243 -9.39 16.64 9.62
N MET A 244 -8.91 16.48 8.39
CA MET A 244 -8.30 15.22 7.97
C MET A 244 -6.98 15.00 8.70
N ASP A 245 -6.67 13.75 9.03
CA ASP A 245 -5.41 13.35 9.64
C ASP A 245 -4.30 13.48 8.59
N LYS A 246 -3.25 14.25 8.89
CA LYS A 246 -2.03 14.27 8.08
C LYS A 246 -1.22 13.01 8.39
N VAL A 247 -1.28 12.02 7.48
CA VAL A 247 -0.49 10.79 7.60
C VAL A 247 0.98 11.07 7.28
N GLU A 248 1.21 11.84 6.22
CA GLU A 248 2.51 12.39 5.82
C GLU A 248 2.32 13.56 4.83
N ALA A 249 3.42 14.13 4.32
CA ALA A 249 3.35 15.18 3.31
C ALA A 249 2.56 14.71 2.07
N GLY A 250 1.49 15.46 1.73
CA GLY A 250 0.62 15.14 0.60
C GLY A 250 -0.28 13.92 0.78
N VAL A 251 -0.38 13.33 1.97
CA VAL A 251 -1.30 12.22 2.26
C VAL A 251 -2.15 12.56 3.48
N TYR A 252 -3.44 12.77 3.22
CA TYR A 252 -4.43 13.14 4.22
C TYR A 252 -5.56 12.14 4.20
N GLU A 253 -5.89 11.59 5.36
CA GLU A 253 -6.91 10.56 5.49
C GLU A 253 -7.91 10.88 6.60
N THR A 254 -9.13 10.35 6.51
CA THR A 254 -10.06 10.34 7.64
C THR A 254 -11.07 9.21 7.49
N THR A 255 -11.86 8.99 8.53
CA THR A 255 -12.88 7.95 8.58
C THR A 255 -14.26 8.59 8.61
N VAL A 256 -15.14 8.19 7.68
CA VAL A 256 -16.48 8.76 7.53
C VAL A 256 -17.52 7.66 7.28
N PRO A 257 -18.79 7.88 7.66
CA PRO A 257 -19.88 7.06 7.14
C PRO A 257 -19.91 7.10 5.61
N LEU A 258 -20.06 5.95 4.95
CA LEU A 258 -20.12 5.88 3.48
C LEU A 258 -21.28 6.74 2.93
N ALA A 259 -22.37 6.87 3.69
CA ALA A 259 -23.53 7.68 3.33
C ALA A 259 -23.27 9.20 3.24
N GLU A 260 -22.15 9.69 3.77
CA GLU A 260 -21.74 11.09 3.63
C GLU A 260 -21.00 11.37 2.30
N LEU A 261 -20.64 10.32 1.56
CA LEU A 261 -19.94 10.44 0.29
C LEU A 261 -20.93 10.62 -0.86
N ASN A 262 -20.59 11.53 -1.78
CA ASN A 262 -21.38 11.84 -2.95
C ASN A 262 -20.65 11.44 -4.23
N GLY A 263 -21.40 11.14 -5.29
CA GLY A 263 -20.83 10.84 -6.60
C GLY A 263 -19.87 9.65 -6.59
N LEU A 264 -20.23 8.58 -5.88
CA LEU A 264 -19.44 7.36 -5.80
C LEU A 264 -19.25 6.75 -7.20
N VAL A 265 -18.00 6.59 -7.61
CA VAL A 265 -17.60 5.93 -8.85
C VAL A 265 -16.69 4.76 -8.50
N THR A 266 -17.01 3.59 -9.04
CA THR A 266 -16.21 2.37 -8.89
C THR A 266 -15.71 1.95 -10.25
N GLU A 267 -14.40 1.99 -10.45
CA GLU A 267 -13.73 1.54 -11.66
C GLU A 267 -12.91 0.29 -11.39
N GLN A 268 -12.83 -0.59 -12.38
CA GLN A 268 -11.87 -1.69 -12.39
C GLN A 268 -10.65 -1.27 -13.21
N LEU A 269 -9.54 -1.07 -12.52
CA LEU A 269 -8.25 -0.84 -13.17
C LEU A 269 -7.69 -2.18 -13.61
N VAL A 270 -7.62 -2.38 -14.93
CA VAL A 270 -6.99 -3.54 -15.55
C VAL A 270 -5.74 -3.07 -16.28
N PRO A 271 -4.55 -3.12 -15.65
CA PRO A 271 -3.31 -2.87 -16.36
C PRO A 271 -3.16 -3.79 -17.56
N GLU A 272 -2.48 -3.33 -18.61
CA GLU A 272 -2.25 -4.13 -19.83
C GLU A 272 -1.60 -5.49 -19.52
N ALA A 273 -0.66 -5.51 -18.56
CA ALA A 273 -0.01 -6.74 -18.10
C ALA A 273 -0.97 -7.75 -17.43
N TRP A 274 -2.17 -7.33 -17.03
CA TRP A 274 -3.20 -8.17 -16.43
C TRP A 274 -4.33 -8.51 -17.39
N ALA A 275 -4.44 -7.80 -18.51
CA ALA A 275 -5.43 -8.06 -19.52
C ALA A 275 -5.28 -9.50 -20.02
N THR A 276 -6.33 -10.29 -19.87
CA THR A 276 -6.40 -11.59 -20.53
C THR A 276 -6.41 -11.32 -22.02
N VAL A 277 -5.41 -11.81 -22.76
CA VAL A 277 -5.49 -11.80 -24.22
C VAL A 277 -6.74 -12.59 -24.57
N SER A 278 -7.81 -11.89 -24.96
CA SER A 278 -8.95 -12.53 -25.60
C SER A 278 -8.35 -13.35 -26.73
N ARG A 279 -8.54 -14.67 -26.71
CA ARG A 279 -8.37 -15.48 -27.91
C ARG A 279 -9.38 -14.95 -28.91
N LEU A 280 -8.96 -13.93 -29.67
CA LEU A 280 -9.67 -13.44 -30.83
C LEU A 280 -9.75 -14.63 -31.80
N GLY A 281 -10.98 -14.88 -32.26
CA GLY A 281 -11.44 -16.08 -32.93
C GLY A 281 -10.51 -16.73 -33.95
N ALA A 282 -10.42 -18.06 -33.83
CA ALA A 282 -10.78 -19.03 -34.88
C ALA A 282 -10.84 -20.43 -34.25
#